data_AF-A0A0G3H3Z9-F1
#
_entry.id   AF-A0A0G3H3Z9-F1
#
_cell.length_a   1.000
_cell.length_b   1.000
_cell.length_c   1.000
_cell.angle_alpha   90.00
_cell.angle_beta   90.00
_cell.angle_gamma   90.00
#
_symmetry.space_group_name_H-M   'P 1'
#
loop_
_entity.id
_entity.type
_entity.pdbx_description
1 polymer ?
#
loop_
_entity_poly.entity_id
_entity_poly.type
_entity_poly.pdbx_seq_one_letter_code
_entity_poly.pdbx_strand_id
1 'polypeptide(L)'
;MRPLSPEQLLLIADEFCEFHRCQVRSFSALVAAAAVPGARLDGVWVHASVSAAAAALQEAVSQLRPLDRHNAEFGALCREVYLHWAT
;
A
#
# COMPACT_ATOMS: atom_id res chain seq x y z
N MET A 1 8.54 -9.61 -8.38
CA MET A 1 7.55 -8.68 -7.80
C MET A 1 6.18 -9.03 -8.31
N ARG A 2 5.17 -8.99 -7.43
CA ARG A 2 3.77 -9.32 -7.73
C ARG A 2 2.92 -8.07 -7.45
N PRO A 3 2.01 -7.65 -8.35
CA PRO A 3 1.19 -6.46 -8.13
C PRO A 3 0.22 -6.64 -6.97
N LEU A 4 0.04 -5.62 -6.13
CA LEU A 4 -0.96 -5.59 -5.07
C LEU A 4 -2.28 -5.06 -5.64
N SER A 5 -3.38 -5.79 -5.49
CA SER A 5 -4.69 -5.30 -5.95
C SER A 5 -5.29 -4.28 -4.97
N PRO A 6 -6.14 -3.35 -5.44
CA PRO A 6 -6.86 -2.45 -4.54
C PRO A 6 -7.70 -3.18 -3.47
N GLU A 7 -8.33 -4.30 -3.82
CA GLU A 7 -9.11 -5.13 -2.89
C GLU A 7 -8.23 -5.75 -1.81
N GLN A 8 -7.02 -6.19 -2.16
CA GLN A 8 -6.06 -6.69 -1.18
C GLN A 8 -5.64 -5.58 -0.21
N LEU A 9 -5.37 -4.37 -0.72
CA LEU A 9 -5.02 -3.25 0.15
C LEU A 9 -6.20 -2.80 1.01
N LEU A 10 -7.44 -2.89 0.50
CA LEU A 10 -8.64 -2.63 1.28
C LEU A 10 -8.80 -3.64 2.44
N LEU A 11 -8.57 -4.93 2.20
CA LEU A 11 -8.61 -5.94 3.28
C LEU A 11 -7.58 -5.63 4.39
N ILE A 12 -6.38 -5.18 4.02
CA ILE A 12 -5.37 -4.75 5.00
C ILE A 12 -5.85 -3.48 5.74
N ALA A 13 -6.49 -2.54 5.03
CA ALA A 13 -7.04 -1.33 5.63
C ALA A 13 -8.16 -1.63 6.62
N ASP A 14 -9.09 -2.52 6.28
CA ASP A 14 -10.22 -2.90 7.14
C ASP A 14 -9.72 -3.48 8.47
N GLU A 15 -8.80 -4.44 8.42
CA GLU A 15 -8.19 -5.04 9.62
C GLU A 15 -7.43 -3.99 10.46
N PHE A 16 -6.65 -3.14 9.80
CA PHE A 16 -5.91 -2.07 10.48
C PHE A 16 -6.86 -1.06 11.15
N CYS A 17 -7.93 -0.69 10.45
CA CYS A 17 -8.95 0.24 10.92
C CYS A 17 -9.72 -0.31 12.13
N GLU A 18 -10.05 -1.60 12.11
CA GLU A 18 -10.70 -2.27 13.24
C GLU A 18 -9.85 -2.18 14.51
N PHE A 19 -8.55 -2.49 14.42
CA PHE A 19 -7.64 -2.45 15.56
C PHE A 19 -7.34 -1.03 16.06
N HIS A 20 -7.03 -0.09 15.15
CA HIS A 20 -6.62 1.28 15.50
C HIS A 20 -7.81 2.24 15.63
N ARG A 21 -9.04 1.73 15.56
CA ARG A 21 -10.30 2.48 15.60
C ARG A 21 -10.36 3.61 14.57
N CYS A 22 -9.64 3.53 13.45
CA CYS A 22 -9.64 4.56 12.41
C CYS A 22 -10.57 4.18 11.25
N GLN A 23 -10.70 5.02 10.23
CA GLN A 23 -11.58 4.77 9.09
C GLN A 23 -10.89 5.09 7.77
N VAL A 24 -11.25 4.33 6.73
CA VAL A 24 -10.92 4.68 5.35
C VAL A 24 -11.64 5.98 4.98
N ARG A 25 -10.88 7.03 4.67
CA ARG A 25 -11.42 8.32 4.22
C ARG A 25 -11.40 8.48 2.70
N SER A 26 -10.61 7.68 1.99
CA SER A 26 -10.44 7.80 0.53
C SER A 26 -10.10 6.46 -0.11
N PHE A 27 -11.10 5.85 -0.75
CA PHE A 27 -10.92 4.64 -1.55
C PHE A 27 -10.07 4.90 -2.79
N SER A 28 -10.14 6.09 -3.40
CA SER A 28 -9.28 6.46 -4.52
C SER A 28 -7.80 6.54 -4.12
N ALA A 29 -7.50 6.99 -2.90
CA ALA A 29 -6.15 6.95 -2.35
C ALA A 29 -5.65 5.51 -2.14
N LEU A 30 -6.51 4.59 -1.68
CA LEU A 30 -6.15 3.16 -1.61
C LEU A 30 -5.85 2.58 -2.99
N VAL A 31 -6.73 2.82 -3.97
CA VAL A 31 -6.52 2.35 -5.36
C VAL A 31 -5.20 2.88 -5.91
N ALA A 32 -4.91 4.17 -5.72
CA ALA A 32 -3.66 4.77 -6.18
C ALA A 32 -2.44 4.18 -5.46
N ALA A 33 -2.50 3.97 -4.15
CA ALA A 33 -1.41 3.35 -3.39
C ALA A 33 -1.15 1.90 -3.83
N ALA A 34 -2.19 1.10 -4.07
CA ALA A 34 -2.07 -0.28 -4.51
C ALA A 34 -1.37 -0.40 -5.88
N ALA A 35 -1.54 0.59 -6.77
CA ALA A 35 -0.91 0.59 -8.08
C ALA A 35 0.63 0.74 -8.04
N VAL A 36 1.18 1.34 -6.98
CA VAL A 36 2.62 1.65 -6.85
C VAL A 36 3.52 0.41 -6.91
N PRO A 37 3.38 -0.59 -6.01
CA PRO A 37 4.32 -1.72 -5.97
C PRO A 37 4.34 -2.59 -7.23
N GLY A 38 3.27 -2.54 -8.03
CA GLY A 38 3.12 -3.26 -9.30
C GLY A 38 3.40 -2.42 -10.56
N ALA A 39 3.79 -1.15 -10.41
CA ALA A 39 3.85 -0.20 -11.51
C ALA A 39 4.85 -0.60 -12.62
N ARG A 40 4.41 -0.39 -13.86
CA ARG A 40 5.21 -0.61 -15.07
C ARG A 40 5.00 0.53 -16.06
N LEU A 41 6.07 0.87 -16.77
CA LEU A 41 6.05 1.78 -17.91
C LEU A 41 6.58 1.01 -19.12
N ASP A 42 5.79 0.89 -20.18
CA ASP A 42 6.08 0.07 -21.36
C ASP A 42 6.51 -1.37 -21.02
N GLY A 43 5.88 -1.95 -19.99
CA GLY A 43 6.18 -3.30 -19.50
C GLY A 43 7.43 -3.39 -18.62
N VAL A 44 8.22 -2.33 -18.50
CA VAL A 44 9.40 -2.25 -17.63
C VAL A 44 8.98 -1.92 -16.22
N TRP A 45 9.53 -2.66 -15.24
CA TRP A 45 9.30 -2.38 -13.83
C TRP A 45 9.81 -1.00 -13.43
N VAL A 46 8.95 -0.23 -12.75
CA VAL A 46 9.36 1.06 -12.17
C VAL A 46 10.32 0.87 -11.00
N HIS A 47 10.16 -0.22 -10.24
CA HIS A 47 10.99 -0.53 -9.08
C HIS A 47 11.97 -1.66 -9.39
N ALA A 48 13.21 -1.54 -8.90
CA ALA A 48 14.27 -2.52 -9.17
C ALA A 48 14.19 -3.78 -8.29
N SER A 49 13.42 -3.75 -7.19
CA SER A 49 13.31 -4.86 -6.24
C SER A 49 12.00 -4.82 -5.45
N VAL A 50 11.63 -5.95 -4.85
CA VAL A 50 10.47 -6.04 -3.93
C VAL A 50 10.62 -5.03 -2.80
N SER A 51 11.81 -4.88 -2.22
CA SER A 51 12.08 -3.92 -1.14
C SER A 51 11.90 -2.47 -1.59
N ALA A 52 12.32 -2.11 -2.80
CA ALA A 52 12.11 -0.77 -3.35
C ALA A 52 10.62 -0.49 -3.59
N ALA A 53 9.88 -1.46 -4.13
CA ALA A 53 8.43 -1.36 -4.30
C ALA A 53 7.69 -1.25 -2.95
N ALA A 54 8.13 -1.98 -1.92
CA ALA A 54 7.56 -1.92 -0.57
C ALA A 54 7.77 -0.54 0.09
N ALA A 55 8.98 0.03 -0.04
CA ALA A 55 9.28 1.37 0.45
C ALA A 55 8.43 2.43 -0.27
N ALA A 56 8.26 2.30 -1.58
CA ALA A 56 7.41 3.20 -2.37
C ALA A 56 5.93 3.08 -1.97
N LEU A 57 5.43 1.87 -1.66
CA LEU A 57 4.07 1.68 -1.14
C LEU A 57 3.87 2.40 0.20
N GLN A 58 4.82 2.27 1.15
CA GLN A 58 4.77 2.98 2.42
C GLN A 58 4.68 4.50 2.23
N GLU A 59 5.53 5.05 1.36
CA GLU A 59 5.54 6.48 1.06
C GLU A 59 4.21 6.93 0.44
N ALA A 60 3.72 6.18 -0.55
CA ALA A 60 2.45 6.49 -1.22
C ALA A 60 1.28 6.50 -0.24
N VAL A 61 1.17 5.50 0.65
CA VAL A 61 0.15 5.48 1.71
C VAL A 61 0.28 6.69 2.64
N SER A 62 1.51 7.03 3.04
CA SER A 62 1.76 8.15 3.95
C SER A 62 1.37 9.50 3.34
N GLN A 63 1.61 9.69 2.04
CA GLN A 63 1.32 10.94 1.32
C GLN A 63 -0.14 11.05 0.87
N LEU A 64 -0.70 9.97 0.31
CA LEU A 64 -2.09 9.94 -0.18
C LEU A 64 -3.11 9.93 0.96
N ARG A 65 -2.68 9.50 2.15
CA ARG A 65 -3.46 9.50 3.39
C ARG A 65 -4.84 8.84 3.22
N PRO A 66 -4.91 7.56 2.83
CA PRO A 66 -6.19 6.87 2.61
C PRO A 66 -7.05 6.74 3.87
N LEU A 67 -6.45 6.85 5.07
CA LEU A 67 -7.13 6.78 6.36
C LEU A 67 -7.28 8.17 7.00
N ASP A 68 -8.26 8.32 7.90
CA ASP A 68 -8.46 9.58 8.64
C ASP A 68 -7.33 9.87 9.65
N ARG A 69 -6.69 8.83 10.18
CA ARG A 69 -5.52 8.86 11.09
C ARG A 69 -4.59 7.66 10.87
N HIS A 70 -3.42 7.66 11.51
CA HIS A 70 -2.45 6.55 11.50
C HIS A 70 -1.91 6.12 10.12
N ASN A 71 -1.80 7.06 9.17
CA ASN A 71 -1.34 6.71 7.81
C ASN A 71 0.14 6.31 7.74
N ALA A 72 0.98 6.84 8.64
CA ALA A 72 2.40 6.48 8.68
C ALA A 72 2.57 5.03 9.17
N GLU A 73 1.85 4.67 10.23
CA GLU A 73 1.81 3.33 10.81
C GLU A 73 1.16 2.33 9.84
N PHE A 74 0.06 2.73 9.18
CA PHE A 74 -0.57 1.93 8.14
C PHE A 74 0.37 1.70 6.96
N GLY A 75 1.08 2.73 6.50
CA GLY A 75 2.09 2.60 5.44
C GLY A 75 3.22 1.65 5.81
N ALA A 76 3.71 1.72 7.04
CA ALA A 76 4.73 0.79 7.55
C ALA A 76 4.21 -0.65 7.57
N LEU A 77 2.97 -0.89 8.04
CA LEU A 77 2.36 -2.22 7.97
C LEU A 77 2.23 -2.72 6.53
N CYS A 78 1.73 -1.89 5.61
CA CYS A 78 1.56 -2.26 4.20
C CYS A 78 2.88 -2.69 3.56
N ARG A 79 3.98 -2.02 3.88
CA ARG A 79 5.32 -2.41 3.44
C ARG A 79 5.70 -3.79 3.95
N GLU A 80 5.55 -4.07 5.25
CA GLU A 80 5.92 -5.36 5.82
C GLU A 80 5.06 -6.50 5.25
N VAL A 81 3.75 -6.28 5.11
CA VAL A 81 2.85 -7.24 4.46
C VAL A 81 3.29 -7.49 3.01
N TYR A 82 3.61 -6.44 2.25
CA TYR A 82 4.04 -6.58 0.87
C TYR A 82 5.40 -7.29 0.75
N LEU A 83 6.36 -6.99 1.64
CA LEU A 83 7.65 -7.67 1.70
C LEU A 83 7.50 -9.18 1.87
N HIS A 84 6.58 -9.64 2.70
CA HIS A 84 6.32 -11.07 2.91
C HIS A 84 5.49 -11.72 1.81
N TRP A 85 4.54 -10.98 1.23
CA TRP A 85 3.63 -11.53 0.23
C TRP A 85 4.23 -11.59 -1.18
N ALA A 86 5.15 -10.68 -1.51
CA ALA A 86 5.70 -10.52 -2.86
C ALA A 86 7.09 -11.16 -3.07
N THR A 87 7.68 -11.73 -2.02
CA THR A 87 8.85 -12.65 -2.09
C THR A 87 8.43 -14.03 -2.58
#